data_AF-A0A9R0RZB6-F1
#
_entry.id   AF-A0A9R0RZB6-F1
#
_cell.length_a   1.000
_cell.length_b   1.000
_cell.length_c   1.000
_cell.angle_alpha   90.00
_cell.angle_beta   90.00
_cell.angle_gamma   90.00
#
_symmetry.space_group_name_H-M   'P 1'
#
loop_
_entity.id
_entity.type
_entity.pdbx_description
1 polymer ?
#
loop_
_entity_poly.entity_id
_entity_poly.type
_entity_poly.pdbx_seq_one_letter_code
_entity_poly.pdbx_strand_id
1 'polypeptide(L)'
;MWKWNSITSTSSYRKEKLLEFFRSYDTTQDILTFLRLVVAIWICSHKEEYEQRVPDLSEHYSLKDWCFEHVTPSREYTDHVMMTALAEALEVPLRVEQLNGGPAHDIYTGPGPGVPLVSVTLLYTGIHYDVLYPRAAPAES
;
A
#
# COMPACT_ATOMS: atom_id res chain seq x y z
N MET A 1 29.46 36.12 -17.88
CA MET A 1 28.41 35.74 -16.92
C MET A 1 27.72 34.51 -17.48
N TRP A 2 28.17 33.32 -17.10
CA TRP A 2 27.71 32.06 -17.71
C TRP A 2 26.48 31.57 -16.95
N LYS A 3 25.30 31.63 -17.58
CA LYS A 3 24.09 30.99 -17.06
C LYS A 3 24.26 29.48 -17.21
N TRP A 4 24.52 28.81 -16.09
CA TRP A 4 24.35 27.37 -15.99
C TRP A 4 22.86 27.07 -16.08
N ASN A 5 22.39 26.69 -17.27
CA ASN A 5 21.12 26.00 -17.38
C ASN A 5 21.31 24.63 -16.72
N SER A 6 20.70 24.41 -15.55
CA SER A 6 20.70 23.10 -14.93
C SER A 6 20.01 22.14 -15.90
N ILE A 7 20.78 21.24 -16.50
CA ILE A 7 20.23 20.09 -17.18
C ILE A 7 19.53 19.28 -16.09
N THR A 8 18.21 19.40 -15.99
CA THR A 8 17.39 18.49 -15.19
C THR A 8 17.73 17.09 -15.66
N SER A 9 18.40 16.31 -14.80
CA SER A 9 18.73 14.91 -15.08
C SER A 9 17.46 14.17 -15.50
N THR A 10 17.55 13.27 -16.47
CA THR A 10 16.41 12.47 -16.97
C THR A 10 15.65 11.76 -15.85
N SER A 11 16.33 11.45 -14.74
CA SER A 11 15.75 10.93 -13.50
C SER A 11 14.79 11.91 -12.82
N SER A 12 15.13 13.21 -12.75
CA SER A 12 14.28 14.25 -12.16
C SER A 12 12.99 14.43 -12.97
N TYR A 13 13.13 14.48 -14.30
CA TYR A 13 12.00 14.61 -15.21
C TYR A 13 11.01 13.44 -15.12
N ARG A 14 11.53 12.20 -15.04
CA ARG A 14 10.68 11.00 -14.86
C ARG A 14 9.92 11.02 -13.53
N LYS A 15 10.57 11.47 -12.44
CA LYS A 15 9.92 11.60 -11.12
C LYS A 15 8.79 12.62 -11.13
N GLU A 16 9.02 13.79 -11.73
CA GLU A 16 7.98 14.82 -11.89
C GLU A 16 6.79 14.32 -12.69
N LYS A 17 7.03 13.57 -13.77
CA LYS A 17 5.97 12.97 -14.59
C LYS A 17 5.16 11.92 -13.81
N LEU A 18 5.83 11.12 -12.98
CA LEU A 18 5.15 10.16 -12.12
C LEU A 18 4.26 10.88 -11.09
N LEU A 19 4.79 11.92 -10.44
CA LEU A 19 4.03 12.73 -9.49
C LEU A 19 2.84 13.41 -10.18
N GLU A 20 3.03 13.94 -11.38
CA GLU A 20 1.96 14.55 -12.19
C GLU A 20 0.87 13.53 -12.53
N PHE A 21 1.24 12.31 -12.90
CA PHE A 21 0.29 11.23 -13.18
C PHE A 21 -0.56 10.86 -11.95
N PHE A 22 0.06 10.79 -10.77
CA PHE A 22 -0.63 10.46 -9.50
C PHE A 22 -1.34 11.64 -8.81
N ARG A 23 -1.37 12.84 -9.42
CA ARG A 23 -1.98 14.02 -8.80
C ARG A 23 -3.50 13.99 -8.66
N SER A 24 -4.19 13.24 -9.53
CA SER A 24 -5.66 13.23 -9.55
C SER A 24 -6.21 11.82 -9.41
N TYR A 25 -7.37 11.71 -8.77
CA TYR A 25 -8.05 10.42 -8.63
C TYR A 25 -8.48 9.87 -9.99
N ASP A 26 -9.00 10.73 -10.87
CA ASP A 26 -9.53 10.31 -12.17
C ASP A 26 -8.43 9.70 -13.07
N THR A 27 -7.20 10.19 -12.98
CA THR A 27 -6.05 9.61 -13.71
C THR A 27 -5.53 8.31 -13.11
N THR A 28 -5.87 8.02 -11.85
CA THR A 28 -5.34 6.86 -11.10
C THR A 28 -6.39 5.80 -10.79
N GLN A 29 -7.66 6.07 -11.14
CA GLN A 29 -8.80 5.22 -10.79
C GLN A 29 -8.64 3.78 -11.30
N ASP A 30 -8.15 3.59 -12.52
CA ASP A 30 -7.95 2.25 -13.08
C ASP A 30 -6.90 1.44 -12.31
N ILE A 31 -5.83 2.10 -11.86
CA ILE A 31 -4.79 1.49 -11.02
C ILE A 31 -5.36 1.11 -9.66
N LEU A 32 -6.10 2.03 -9.02
CA LEU A 32 -6.72 1.76 -7.71
C LEU A 32 -7.77 0.64 -7.81
N THR A 33 -8.52 0.60 -8.91
CA THR A 33 -9.49 -0.48 -9.19
C THR A 33 -8.78 -1.81 -9.37
N PHE A 34 -7.69 -1.84 -10.14
CA PHE A 34 -6.86 -3.03 -10.29
C PHE A 34 -6.35 -3.55 -8.94
N LEU A 35 -5.79 -2.67 -8.10
CA LEU A 35 -5.30 -3.06 -6.78
C LEU A 35 -6.42 -3.61 -5.88
N ARG A 36 -7.62 -3.02 -5.91
CA ARG A 36 -8.79 -3.55 -5.19
C ARG A 36 -9.20 -4.93 -5.69
N LEU A 37 -9.16 -5.16 -6.99
CA LEU A 37 -9.43 -6.48 -7.57
C LEU A 37 -8.38 -7.51 -7.14
N VAL A 38 -7.11 -7.14 -7.11
CA VAL A 38 -6.03 -8.00 -6.59
C VAL A 38 -6.31 -8.41 -5.15
N VAL A 39 -6.69 -7.45 -4.29
CA VAL A 39 -7.06 -7.74 -2.88
C VAL A 39 -8.23 -8.72 -2.82
N ALA A 40 -9.33 -8.44 -3.52
CA ALA A 40 -10.51 -9.30 -3.50
C ALA A 40 -10.19 -10.74 -3.98
N ILE A 41 -9.43 -10.86 -5.06
CA ILE A 41 -8.99 -12.16 -5.60
C ILE A 41 -8.09 -12.89 -4.61
N TRP A 42 -7.14 -12.19 -3.96
CA TRP A 42 -6.23 -12.80 -2.99
C TRP A 42 -6.99 -13.36 -1.80
N ILE A 43 -7.86 -12.54 -1.20
CA ILE A 43 -8.71 -12.92 -0.06
C ILE A 43 -9.57 -14.14 -0.43
N CYS A 44 -10.23 -14.12 -1.58
CA CYS A 44 -11.07 -15.24 -2.02
C CYS A 44 -10.28 -16.52 -2.34
N SER A 45 -9.03 -16.38 -2.79
CA SER A 45 -8.16 -17.53 -3.11
C SER A 45 -7.51 -18.16 -1.87
N HIS A 46 -7.40 -17.40 -0.78
CA HIS A 46 -6.85 -17.84 0.52
C HIS A 46 -7.94 -17.91 1.60
N LYS A 47 -9.13 -18.38 1.21
CA LYS A 47 -10.35 -18.34 2.01
C LYS A 47 -10.17 -18.85 3.45
N GLU A 48 -9.51 -19.99 3.64
CA GLU A 48 -9.32 -20.63 4.95
C GLU A 48 -8.62 -19.72 5.97
N GLU A 49 -7.70 -18.88 5.51
CA GLU A 49 -6.96 -17.93 6.33
C GLU A 49 -7.77 -16.64 6.60
N TYR A 50 -8.46 -16.15 5.57
CA TYR A 50 -9.15 -14.87 5.62
C TYR A 50 -10.54 -14.92 6.27
N GLU A 51 -11.21 -16.07 6.28
CA GLU A 51 -12.50 -16.23 6.99
C GLU A 51 -12.38 -15.94 8.48
N GLN A 52 -11.21 -16.18 9.09
CA GLN A 52 -10.98 -15.90 10.52
C GLN A 52 -10.63 -14.42 10.79
N ARG A 53 -10.24 -13.67 9.75
CA ARG A 53 -9.79 -12.27 9.85
C ARG A 53 -10.90 -11.27 9.54
N VAL A 54 -11.90 -11.69 8.77
CA VAL A 54 -13.04 -10.86 8.40
C VAL A 54 -14.17 -11.01 9.43
N PRO A 55 -14.64 -9.91 10.04
CA PRO A 55 -15.75 -9.98 11.00
C PRO A 55 -17.09 -10.27 10.33
N ASP A 56 -18.06 -10.75 11.10
CA ASP A 56 -19.48 -10.83 10.74
C ASP A 56 -19.85 -11.74 9.56
N LEU A 57 -18.94 -12.63 9.14
CA LEU A 57 -19.26 -13.69 8.17
C LEU A 57 -20.30 -14.67 8.75
N SER A 58 -21.21 -15.13 7.90
CA SER A 58 -22.28 -16.05 8.29
C SER A 58 -22.66 -16.98 7.13
N GLU A 59 -23.57 -17.93 7.37
CA GLU A 59 -24.07 -18.82 6.32
C GLU A 59 -24.72 -18.07 5.14
N HIS A 60 -25.26 -16.87 5.39
CA HIS A 60 -25.89 -16.02 4.39
C HIS A 60 -25.04 -14.82 3.95
N TYR A 61 -23.83 -14.69 4.50
CA TYR A 61 -22.91 -13.60 4.18
C TYR A 61 -21.51 -14.17 4.02
N SER A 62 -21.15 -14.47 2.76
CA SER A 62 -19.91 -15.13 2.43
C SER A 62 -18.74 -14.15 2.33
N LEU A 63 -17.51 -14.67 2.41
CA LEU A 63 -16.30 -13.89 2.15
C LEU A 63 -16.33 -13.19 0.78
N LYS A 64 -16.97 -13.81 -0.21
CA LYS A 64 -17.17 -13.22 -1.54
C LYS A 64 -18.09 -12.01 -1.48
N ASP A 65 -19.20 -12.10 -0.75
CA ASP A 65 -20.15 -10.99 -0.58
C ASP A 65 -19.45 -9.83 0.13
N TRP A 66 -18.68 -10.12 1.19
CA TRP A 66 -17.86 -9.12 1.89
C TRP A 66 -16.86 -8.45 0.94
N CYS A 67 -16.16 -9.21 0.08
CA CYS A 67 -15.27 -8.61 -0.91
C CYS A 67 -16.03 -7.69 -1.89
N PHE A 68 -17.22 -8.08 -2.35
CA PHE A 68 -18.04 -7.24 -3.22
C PHE A 68 -18.50 -5.96 -2.54
N GLU A 69 -18.90 -6.02 -1.27
CA GLU A 69 -19.45 -4.89 -0.53
C GLU A 69 -18.37 -3.95 0.03
N HIS A 70 -17.22 -4.45 0.46
CA HIS A 70 -16.21 -3.66 1.17
C HIS A 70 -14.90 -3.47 0.40
N VAL A 71 -14.51 -4.42 -0.45
CA VAL A 71 -13.20 -4.40 -1.11
C VAL A 71 -13.27 -3.82 -2.52
N THR A 72 -14.19 -4.29 -3.35
CA THR A 72 -14.27 -3.88 -4.76
C THR A 72 -14.73 -2.43 -5.00
N PRO A 73 -15.59 -1.81 -4.16
CA PRO A 73 -16.06 -0.46 -4.43
C PRO A 73 -14.92 0.56 -4.37
N SER A 74 -14.97 1.54 -5.28
CA SER A 74 -14.02 2.65 -5.26
C SER A 74 -14.28 3.59 -4.09
N ARG A 75 -13.22 4.28 -3.61
CA ARG A 75 -13.29 5.32 -2.58
C ARG A 75 -13.77 4.86 -1.19
N GLU A 76 -13.73 3.56 -0.92
CA GLU A 76 -13.96 3.02 0.42
C GLU A 76 -12.70 2.99 1.28
N TYR A 77 -12.85 2.94 2.59
CA TYR A 77 -11.72 2.78 3.49
C TYR A 77 -11.07 1.40 3.34
N THR A 78 -9.75 1.37 3.44
CA THR A 78 -8.97 0.13 3.49
C THR A 78 -8.63 -0.15 4.96
N ASP A 79 -8.94 -1.36 5.41
CA ASP A 79 -8.59 -1.81 6.76
C ASP A 79 -7.32 -2.68 6.75
N HIS A 80 -6.94 -3.16 7.93
CA HIS A 80 -5.78 -4.03 8.11
C HIS A 80 -5.86 -5.32 7.28
N VAL A 81 -7.04 -5.92 7.12
CA VAL A 81 -7.21 -7.17 6.35
C VAL A 81 -6.89 -6.92 4.87
N MET A 82 -7.43 -5.83 4.32
CA MET A 82 -7.19 -5.44 2.93
C MET A 82 -5.72 -5.03 2.70
N MET A 83 -5.10 -4.34 3.67
CA MET A 83 -3.67 -3.99 3.61
C MET A 83 -2.77 -5.23 3.63
N THR A 84 -3.06 -6.20 4.50
CA THR A 84 -2.34 -7.47 4.56
C THR A 84 -2.46 -8.22 3.23
N ALA A 85 -3.68 -8.38 2.72
CA ALA A 85 -3.91 -9.06 1.45
C ALA A 85 -3.18 -8.40 0.27
N LEU A 86 -3.16 -7.07 0.20
CA LEU A 86 -2.43 -6.37 -0.86
C LEU A 86 -0.91 -6.60 -0.75
N ALA A 87 -0.36 -6.51 0.47
CA ALA A 87 1.06 -6.66 0.72
C ALA A 87 1.55 -8.09 0.45
N GLU A 88 0.77 -9.09 0.85
CA GLU A 88 1.00 -10.50 0.53
C GLU A 88 0.91 -10.77 -0.97
N ALA A 89 -0.15 -10.31 -1.64
CA ALA A 89 -0.38 -10.56 -3.07
C ALA A 89 0.70 -9.96 -3.97
N LEU A 90 1.26 -8.81 -3.57
CA LEU A 90 2.33 -8.14 -4.31
C LEU A 90 3.74 -8.50 -3.82
N GLU A 91 3.83 -9.28 -2.73
CA GLU A 91 5.07 -9.59 -2.02
C GLU A 91 5.88 -8.32 -1.65
N VAL A 92 5.19 -7.23 -1.30
CA VAL A 92 5.80 -5.95 -0.92
C VAL A 92 5.73 -5.76 0.59
N PRO A 93 6.87 -5.75 1.32
CA PRO A 93 6.87 -5.54 2.75
C PRO A 93 6.24 -4.20 3.12
N LEU A 94 5.33 -4.23 4.08
CA LEU A 94 4.54 -3.08 4.50
C LEU A 94 4.62 -2.93 6.03
N ARG A 95 5.09 -1.76 6.47
CA ARG A 95 5.16 -1.36 7.88
C ARG A 95 4.22 -0.19 8.13
N VAL A 96 3.53 -0.20 9.26
CA VAL A 96 2.70 0.91 9.73
C VAL A 96 3.24 1.43 11.06
N GLU A 97 3.66 2.70 11.07
CA GLU A 97 4.09 3.45 12.24
C GLU A 97 2.91 4.28 12.78
N GLN A 98 2.73 4.38 14.10
CA GLN A 98 1.67 5.20 14.69
C GLN A 98 2.17 6.59 15.05
N LEU A 99 1.45 7.65 14.64
CA LEU A 99 1.82 9.03 14.95
C LEU A 99 1.97 9.29 16.47
N ASN A 100 1.14 8.63 17.28
CA ASN A 100 1.13 8.80 18.73
C ASN A 100 2.26 8.00 19.44
N GLY A 101 3.21 7.44 18.70
CA GLY A 101 4.31 6.64 19.27
C GLY A 101 3.86 5.28 19.81
N GLY A 102 2.71 4.78 19.35
CA GLY A 102 2.29 3.40 19.56
C GLY A 102 3.24 2.41 18.87
N PRO A 103 3.19 1.11 19.22
CA PRO A 103 4.06 0.12 18.60
C PRO A 103 3.84 0.09 17.09
N ALA A 104 4.95 0.09 16.34
CA ALA A 104 4.95 -0.18 14.91
C ALA A 104 4.37 -1.58 14.65
N HIS A 105 3.62 -1.72 13.56
CA HIS A 105 3.07 -3.00 13.14
C HIS A 105 3.60 -3.35 11.75
N ASP A 106 4.35 -4.45 11.68
CA ASP A 106 4.71 -5.06 10.41
C ASP A 106 3.49 -5.80 9.89
N ILE A 107 2.90 -5.30 8.81
CA ILE A 107 1.73 -5.90 8.15
C ILE A 107 2.17 -7.11 7.34
N TYR A 108 3.31 -7.01 6.66
CA TYR A 108 3.92 -8.09 5.91
C TYR A 108 5.44 -7.85 5.82
N THR A 109 6.23 -8.90 6.07
CA THR A 109 7.70 -8.81 6.14
C THR A 109 8.42 -9.36 4.91
N GLY A 110 7.69 -9.77 3.86
CA GLY A 110 8.27 -10.41 2.68
C GLY A 110 8.25 -11.94 2.74
N PRO A 111 8.67 -12.62 1.65
CA PRO A 111 8.64 -14.07 1.50
C PRO A 111 9.75 -14.79 2.29
N GLY A 112 10.55 -14.07 3.09
CA GLY A 112 11.54 -14.65 4.00
C GLY A 112 12.84 -13.85 4.13
N PRO A 113 13.73 -14.25 5.05
CA PRO A 113 15.00 -13.57 5.28
C PRO A 113 15.94 -13.67 4.07
N GLY A 114 16.53 -12.56 3.66
CA GLY A 114 17.57 -12.51 2.62
C GLY A 114 17.09 -12.09 1.22
N VAL A 115 15.80 -11.81 1.03
CA VAL A 115 15.30 -11.22 -0.23
C VAL A 115 15.33 -9.70 -0.13
N PRO A 116 16.16 -8.99 -0.92
CA PRO A 116 16.16 -7.53 -0.93
C PRO A 116 14.84 -7.04 -1.53
N LEU A 117 14.04 -6.35 -0.72
CA LEU A 117 12.74 -5.83 -1.15
C LEU A 117 12.67 -4.34 -0.89
N VAL A 118 12.02 -3.64 -1.81
CA VAL A 118 11.57 -2.27 -1.57
C VAL A 118 10.43 -2.37 -0.56
N SER A 119 10.66 -1.89 0.66
CA SER A 119 9.64 -1.81 1.69
C SER A 119 8.90 -0.47 1.63
N VAL A 120 7.63 -0.48 1.98
CA VAL A 120 6.80 0.71 2.16
C VAL A 120 6.55 0.90 3.64
N THR A 121 6.84 2.09 4.15
CA THR A 121 6.49 2.49 5.52
C THR A 121 5.40 3.55 5.47
N LEU A 122 4.30 3.29 6.15
CA LEU A 122 3.19 4.23 6.30
C LEU A 122 3.15 4.81 7.71
N LEU A 123 2.73 6.07 7.83
CA LEU A 123 2.37 6.71 9.08
C LEU A 123 0.85 6.70 9.23
N TYR A 124 0.34 6.07 10.27
CA TYR A 124 -1.07 6.12 10.63
C TYR A 124 -1.32 7.22 11.68
N THR A 125 -2.21 8.14 11.36
CA THR A 125 -2.53 9.31 12.21
C THR A 125 -3.83 9.15 13.00
N GLY A 126 -4.50 8.01 12.86
CA GLY A 126 -5.80 7.73 13.45
C GLY A 126 -6.97 7.83 12.48
N ILE A 127 -6.80 8.53 11.35
CA ILE A 127 -7.83 8.64 10.30
C ILE A 127 -7.27 8.60 8.86
N HIS A 128 -5.95 8.73 8.68
CA HIS A 128 -5.30 8.68 7.37
C HIS A 128 -3.93 7.98 7.45
N TYR A 129 -3.43 7.63 6.27
CA TYR A 129 -2.10 7.06 6.07
C TYR A 129 -1.27 7.99 5.18
N ASP A 130 -0.04 8.27 5.60
CA ASP A 130 0.97 8.99 4.80
C ASP A 130 2.18 8.11 4.53
N VAL A 131 2.93 8.38 3.45
CA VAL A 131 4.14 7.63 3.13
C VAL A 131 5.35 8.22 3.88
N LEU A 132 6.06 7.37 4.62
CA LEU A 132 7.31 7.72 5.27
C LEU A 132 8.51 7.33 4.42
N TYR A 133 9.44 8.28 4.26
CA TYR A 133 10.73 8.02 3.63
C TYR A 133 11.82 7.99 4.70
N PRO A 134 12.59 6.90 4.83
CA PRO A 134 13.68 6.85 5.79
C PRO A 134 14.73 7.90 5.43
N ARG A 135 15.31 8.53 6.45
CA ARG A 135 16.42 9.44 6.26
C ARG A 135 17.58 8.63 5.67
N ALA A 136 18.23 9.17 4.63
CA ALA A 136 19.48 8.61 4.15
C ALA A 136 20.46 8.52 5.33
N ALA A 137 21.18 7.39 5.44
CA ALA A 137 22.23 7.27 6.44
C ALA A 137 23.18 8.48 6.30
N PRO A 138 23.58 9.12 7.41
CA PRO A 138 24.61 10.15 7.33
C PRO A 138 25.82 9.54 6.64
N ALA A 139 26.31 10.18 5.58
CA ALA A 139 27.53 9.74 4.92
C ALA A 139 28.64 9.71 5.97
N GLU A 140 29.27 8.56 6.16
CA GLU A 140 30.46 8.44 7.00
C GLU A 140 31.49 9.46 6.49
N SER A 141 31.77 10.46 7.33
CA SER A 141 32.73 11.53 7.08
C SER A 141 34.14 11.10 7.41
#